data_AF-A0A6G1KXW3-F1
#
_entry.id   AF-A0A6G1KXW3-F1
#
_cell.length_a   1.000
_cell.length_b   1.000
_cell.length_c   1.000
_cell.angle_alpha   90.00
_cell.angle_beta   90.00
_cell.angle_gamma   90.00
#
_symmetry.space_group_name_H-M   'P 1'
#
loop_
_entity.id
_entity.type
_entity.pdbx_description
1 polymer ?
#
loop_
_entity_poly.entity_id
_entity_poly.type
_entity_poly.pdbx_seq_one_letter_code
_entity_poly.pdbx_strand_id
1 'polypeptide(L)'
;SHPVHPAIVHYPVAFLSTAYSLDALYGLTAASQTSSLHKPLARLTPFLPQVAQFAFASHVIGIISGVPAMTSGTAEFWELYKKGGINRVDKEAVTNPGKSGKEVVDRSITYGALHGVLNTVAFAVSSYAIYARYRIPGFVPGRASILLSGLTLPGVALSAALGGELVYGKGVGVQRMGYGLDEKKAGIEEAKGKAS
;
A
#
# COMPACT_ATOMS: atom_id res chain seq x y z
N SER A 1 -15.27 0.47 -16.65
CA SER A 1 -14.05 -0.23 -16.19
C SER A 1 -13.77 0.25 -14.77
N HIS A 2 -13.32 -0.63 -13.87
CA HIS A 2 -12.90 -0.25 -12.51
C HIS A 2 -11.38 0.00 -12.50
N PRO A 3 -10.88 0.91 -11.65
CA PRO A 3 -9.47 1.24 -11.67
C PRO A 3 -8.73 0.05 -11.07
N VAL A 4 -7.80 -0.51 -11.86
CA VAL A 4 -7.10 -1.75 -11.49
C VAL A 4 -6.23 -1.50 -10.26
N HIS A 5 -5.60 -0.32 -10.17
CA HIS A 5 -4.69 0.03 -9.09
C HIS A 5 -5.36 0.05 -7.69
N PRO A 6 -6.49 0.77 -7.45
CA PRO A 6 -7.21 0.69 -6.18
C PRO A 6 -7.71 -0.71 -5.83
N ALA A 7 -8.05 -1.56 -6.81
CA ALA A 7 -8.50 -2.92 -6.53
C ALA A 7 -7.33 -3.82 -6.06
N ILE A 8 -6.15 -3.71 -6.69
CA ILE A 8 -5.02 -4.61 -6.42
C ILE A 8 -4.16 -4.18 -5.22
N VAL A 9 -4.22 -2.92 -4.76
CA VAL A 9 -3.42 -2.43 -3.62
C VAL A 9 -3.87 -2.98 -2.27
N HIS A 10 -5.09 -3.49 -2.15
CA HIS A 10 -5.59 -4.05 -0.90
C HIS A 10 -4.87 -5.33 -0.50
N TYR A 11 -4.49 -6.17 -1.47
CA TYR A 11 -3.78 -7.43 -1.19
C TYR A 11 -2.41 -7.19 -0.52
N PRO A 12 -1.47 -6.40 -1.09
CA PRO A 12 -0.21 -6.12 -0.43
C PRO A 12 -0.40 -5.49 0.94
N VAL A 13 -1.27 -4.49 1.06
CA VAL A 13 -1.50 -3.80 2.35
C VAL A 13 -2.02 -4.78 3.40
N ALA A 14 -3.00 -5.62 3.07
CA ALA A 14 -3.54 -6.61 3.99
C ALA A 14 -2.47 -7.61 4.43
N PHE A 15 -1.80 -8.26 3.47
CA PHE A 15 -0.80 -9.27 3.78
C PHE A 15 0.42 -8.72 4.51
N LEU A 16 0.92 -7.54 4.12
CA LEU A 16 2.05 -6.90 4.80
C LEU A 16 1.67 -6.44 6.21
N SER A 17 0.48 -5.85 6.40
CA SER A 17 0.00 -5.48 7.73
C SER A 17 -0.15 -6.70 8.64
N THR A 18 -0.71 -7.81 8.12
CA THR A 18 -0.79 -9.08 8.84
C THR A 18 0.60 -9.59 9.20
N ALA A 19 1.54 -9.60 8.26
CA ALA A 19 2.90 -10.08 8.50
C ALA A 19 3.59 -9.30 9.62
N TYR A 20 3.58 -7.97 9.56
CA TYR A 20 4.19 -7.13 10.58
C TYR A 20 3.51 -7.24 11.94
N SER A 21 2.17 -7.36 11.97
CA SER A 21 1.42 -7.56 13.21
C SER A 21 1.76 -8.89 13.86
N LEU A 22 1.89 -9.97 13.09
CA LEU A 22 2.24 -11.29 13.59
C LEU A 22 3.69 -11.34 14.08
N ASP A 23 4.62 -10.66 13.42
CA ASP A 23 6.00 -10.51 13.91
C ASP A 23 6.09 -9.74 15.22
N ALA A 24 5.36 -8.63 15.32
CA ALA A 24 5.28 -7.86 16.56
C ALA A 24 4.66 -8.70 17.68
N LEU A 25 3.57 -9.42 17.39
CA LEU A 25 2.93 -10.36 18.32
C LEU A 25 3.90 -11.46 18.76
N TYR A 26 4.65 -12.05 17.83
CA TYR A 26 5.67 -13.06 18.13
C TYR A 26 6.70 -12.48 19.13
N GLY A 27 7.23 -11.29 18.86
CA GLY A 27 8.21 -10.64 19.73
C GLY A 27 7.66 -10.33 21.12
N LEU A 28 6.44 -9.81 21.22
CA LEU A 28 5.79 -9.51 22.49
C LEU A 28 5.48 -10.77 23.31
N THR A 29 4.98 -11.83 22.65
CA THR A 29 4.72 -13.12 23.31
C THR A 29 6.02 -13.80 23.72
N ALA A 30 7.07 -13.77 22.91
CA ALA A 30 8.38 -14.31 23.29
C ALA A 30 8.97 -13.55 24.49
N ALA A 31 8.86 -12.22 24.51
CA ALA A 31 9.30 -11.40 25.65
C ALA A 31 8.50 -11.68 26.92
N SER A 32 7.21 -12.06 26.81
CA SER A 32 6.35 -12.41 27.95
C SER A 32 6.84 -13.58 28.79
N GLN A 33 7.69 -14.44 28.23
CA GLN A 33 8.32 -15.54 28.97
C GLN A 33 9.39 -15.04 29.94
N THR A 34 9.88 -13.81 29.74
CA THR A 34 10.95 -13.19 30.52
C THR A 34 10.49 -11.98 31.35
N SER A 35 9.33 -11.38 31.05
CA SER A 35 8.83 -10.19 31.76
C SER A 35 7.35 -10.31 32.16
N SER A 36 7.01 -9.78 33.35
CA SER A 36 5.65 -9.80 33.90
C SER A 36 4.67 -8.86 33.18
N LEU A 37 5.18 -7.89 32.40
CA LEU A 37 4.42 -6.89 31.67
C LEU A 37 3.50 -7.48 30.58
N HIS A 38 3.80 -8.69 30.10
CA HIS A 38 3.10 -9.31 28.98
C HIS A 38 2.39 -10.63 29.35
N LYS A 39 2.14 -10.89 30.65
CA LYS A 39 1.50 -12.12 31.15
C LYS A 39 0.23 -12.57 30.39
N PRO A 40 -0.68 -11.69 29.95
CA PRO A 40 -1.83 -12.11 29.15
C PRO A 40 -1.43 -12.80 27.83
N LEU A 41 -0.33 -12.37 27.22
CA LEU A 41 0.18 -12.92 25.96
C LEU A 41 0.89 -14.27 26.13
N ALA A 42 1.27 -14.65 27.35
CA ALA A 42 1.92 -15.94 27.61
C ALA A 42 1.05 -17.13 27.19
N ARG A 43 -0.29 -16.98 27.20
CA ARG A 43 -1.25 -17.97 26.71
C ARG A 43 -1.09 -18.28 25.21
N LEU A 44 -0.45 -17.40 24.46
CA LEU A 44 -0.21 -17.56 23.03
C LEU A 44 1.10 -18.32 22.73
N THR A 45 1.92 -18.62 23.74
CA THR A 45 3.20 -19.33 23.58
C THR A 45 3.09 -20.62 22.76
N PRO A 46 2.09 -21.51 22.98
CA PRO A 46 1.96 -22.74 22.20
C PRO A 46 1.72 -22.51 20.71
N PHE A 47 1.25 -21.31 20.33
CA PHE A 47 0.92 -20.93 18.96
C PHE A 47 2.03 -20.15 18.25
N LEU A 48 3.17 -19.89 18.91
CA LEU A 48 4.30 -19.16 18.32
C LEU A 48 4.80 -19.78 17.00
N PRO A 49 4.91 -21.12 16.84
CA PRO A 49 5.29 -21.70 15.57
C PRO A 49 4.34 -21.33 14.42
N GLN A 50 3.03 -21.39 14.66
CA GLN A 50 2.01 -21.05 13.68
C GLN A 50 2.03 -19.54 13.38
N VAL A 51 2.19 -18.69 14.39
CA VAL A 51 2.34 -17.24 14.23
C VAL A 51 3.53 -16.93 13.32
N ALA A 52 4.69 -17.55 13.53
CA ALA A 52 5.88 -17.35 12.70
C ALA A 52 5.67 -17.82 11.25
N GLN A 53 5.08 -19.00 11.06
CA GLN A 53 4.77 -19.55 9.74
C GLN A 53 3.77 -18.67 8.97
N PHE A 54 2.68 -18.23 9.61
CA PHE A 54 1.71 -17.33 9.01
C PHE A 54 2.33 -15.97 8.69
N ALA A 55 3.14 -15.40 9.58
CA ALA A 55 3.86 -14.15 9.33
C ALA A 55 4.74 -14.25 8.08
N PHE A 56 5.51 -15.34 7.96
CA PHE A 56 6.37 -15.60 6.80
C PHE A 56 5.55 -15.74 5.51
N ALA A 57 4.49 -16.55 5.52
CA ALA A 57 3.62 -16.70 4.36
C ALA A 57 2.98 -15.36 3.95
N SER A 58 2.54 -14.56 4.91
CA SER A 58 2.01 -13.22 4.67
C SER A 58 3.05 -12.26 4.08
N HIS A 59 4.31 -12.29 4.52
CA HIS A 59 5.37 -11.51 3.85
C HIS A 59 5.52 -11.92 2.39
N VAL A 60 5.58 -13.23 2.11
CA VAL A 60 5.76 -13.75 0.74
C VAL A 60 4.60 -13.32 -0.16
N ILE A 61 3.36 -13.53 0.27
CA ILE A 61 2.18 -13.16 -0.51
C ILE A 61 2.08 -11.63 -0.66
N GLY A 62 2.42 -10.88 0.38
CA GLY A 62 2.46 -9.41 0.34
C GLY A 62 3.48 -8.88 -0.69
N ILE A 63 4.66 -9.50 -0.78
CA ILE A 63 5.67 -9.16 -1.80
C ILE A 63 5.17 -9.53 -3.21
N ILE A 64 4.67 -10.75 -3.40
CA ILE A 64 4.19 -11.23 -4.71
C ILE A 64 3.04 -10.34 -5.23
N SER A 65 2.07 -10.05 -4.37
CA SER A 65 0.95 -9.15 -4.72
C SER A 65 1.37 -7.68 -4.81
N GLY A 66 2.45 -7.29 -4.12
CA GLY A 66 3.04 -5.95 -4.15
C GLY A 66 3.62 -5.56 -5.51
N VAL A 67 4.21 -6.49 -6.26
CA VAL A 67 4.83 -6.21 -7.57
C VAL A 67 3.85 -5.57 -8.57
N PRO A 68 2.67 -6.15 -8.88
CA PRO A 68 1.72 -5.50 -9.78
C PRO A 68 1.14 -4.20 -9.23
N ALA A 69 0.98 -4.07 -7.91
CA ALA A 69 0.51 -2.84 -7.26
C ALA A 69 1.54 -1.70 -7.40
N MET A 70 2.82 -1.97 -7.14
CA MET A 70 3.90 -0.97 -7.24
C MET A 70 4.12 -0.51 -8.68
N THR A 71 4.09 -1.43 -9.65
CA THR A 71 4.27 -1.09 -11.07
C THR A 71 3.14 -0.20 -11.58
N SER A 72 1.88 -0.55 -11.33
CA SER A 72 0.73 0.28 -11.70
C SER A 72 0.73 1.63 -10.97
N GLY A 73 1.04 1.66 -9.67
CA GLY A 73 1.08 2.90 -8.89
C GLY A 73 2.19 3.85 -9.33
N THR A 74 3.37 3.31 -9.68
CA THR A 74 4.48 4.11 -10.21
C THR A 74 4.10 4.73 -11.56
N ALA A 75 3.42 3.98 -12.43
CA ALA A 75 2.95 4.51 -13.71
C ALA A 75 1.90 5.64 -13.52
N GLU A 76 0.97 5.47 -12.59
CA GLU A 76 -0.02 6.51 -12.26
C GLU A 76 0.63 7.75 -11.64
N PHE A 77 1.58 7.56 -10.73
CA PHE A 77 2.35 8.66 -10.14
C PHE A 77 3.19 9.40 -11.18
N TRP A 78 3.83 8.69 -12.11
CA TRP A 78 4.61 9.30 -13.18
C TRP A 78 3.78 10.19 -14.09
N GLU A 79 2.58 9.75 -14.47
CA GLU A 79 1.64 10.55 -15.26
C GLU A 79 1.13 11.77 -14.47
N LEU A 80 0.85 11.60 -13.18
CA LEU A 80 0.49 12.71 -12.29
C LEU A 80 1.63 13.75 -12.22
N TYR A 81 2.87 13.28 -12.06
CA TYR A 81 4.05 14.13 -11.97
C TYR A 81 4.30 14.89 -13.28
N LYS A 82 4.29 14.21 -14.44
CA LYS A 82 4.48 14.83 -15.76
C LYS A 82 3.45 15.92 -16.07
N LYS A 83 2.20 15.70 -15.67
CA LYS A 83 1.10 16.65 -15.89
C LYS A 83 1.13 17.83 -14.91
N GLY A 84 2.10 17.84 -13.98
CA GLY A 84 2.18 18.86 -12.93
C GLY A 84 1.03 18.76 -11.94
N GLY A 85 0.48 17.56 -11.73
CA GLY A 85 -0.64 17.30 -10.83
C GLY A 85 -1.93 16.88 -11.54
N ILE A 86 -3.01 16.83 -10.75
CA ILE A 86 -4.37 16.56 -11.23
C ILE A 86 -4.93 17.79 -11.95
N ASN A 87 -5.82 17.59 -12.94
CA ASN A 87 -6.34 18.70 -13.74
C ASN A 87 -7.08 19.73 -12.85
N ARG A 88 -6.67 21.00 -12.98
CA ARG A 88 -6.93 22.09 -12.02
C ARG A 88 -8.38 22.59 -12.11
N VAL A 89 -8.92 22.62 -13.33
CA VAL A 89 -10.28 23.09 -13.67
C VAL A 89 -11.36 22.13 -13.15
N ASP A 90 -11.12 20.82 -13.23
CA ASP A 90 -12.07 19.77 -12.81
C ASP A 90 -12.28 19.71 -11.29
N LYS A 91 -11.52 20.48 -10.50
CA LYS A 91 -11.39 20.32 -9.05
C LYS A 91 -11.88 21.50 -8.22
N GLU A 92 -11.56 22.73 -8.65
CA GLU A 92 -12.15 23.94 -8.08
C GLU A 92 -13.68 23.91 -8.22
N ALA A 93 -14.20 23.28 -9.30
CA ALA A 93 -15.62 23.17 -9.58
C ALA A 93 -16.34 21.95 -8.94
N VAL A 94 -15.67 20.82 -8.68
CA VAL A 94 -16.37 19.54 -8.42
C VAL A 94 -16.08 18.89 -7.05
N THR A 95 -14.87 19.01 -6.48
CA THR A 95 -14.49 18.17 -5.30
C THR A 95 -13.87 18.92 -4.11
N ASN A 96 -13.38 20.14 -4.26
CA ASN A 96 -12.93 20.97 -3.13
C ASN A 96 -13.28 22.45 -3.37
N PRO A 97 -14.56 22.83 -3.34
CA PRO A 97 -14.96 24.23 -3.48
C PRO A 97 -14.29 25.08 -2.39
N GLY A 98 -13.59 26.14 -2.79
CA GLY A 98 -12.93 27.09 -1.87
C GLY A 98 -11.46 26.82 -1.54
N LYS A 99 -10.83 25.76 -2.08
CA LYS A 99 -9.36 25.56 -1.98
C LYS A 99 -8.68 25.89 -3.30
N SER A 100 -7.51 26.53 -3.26
CA SER A 100 -6.77 26.86 -4.49
C SER A 100 -6.34 25.58 -5.22
N GLY A 101 -6.52 25.51 -6.53
CA GLY A 101 -6.09 24.36 -7.32
C GLY A 101 -4.59 24.03 -7.19
N LYS A 102 -3.75 25.02 -6.88
CA LYS A 102 -2.30 24.84 -6.67
C LYS A 102 -1.98 24.01 -5.42
N GLU A 103 -2.62 24.32 -4.29
CA GLU A 103 -2.40 23.57 -3.04
C GLU A 103 -2.86 22.11 -3.17
N VAL A 104 -3.98 21.88 -3.85
CA VAL A 104 -4.52 20.53 -4.05
C VAL A 104 -3.57 19.70 -4.92
N VAL A 105 -3.01 20.32 -5.97
CA VAL A 105 -2.02 19.73 -6.88
C VAL A 105 -0.73 19.36 -6.15
N ASP A 106 -0.08 20.30 -5.48
CA ASP A 106 1.22 20.08 -4.83
C ASP A 106 1.13 19.02 -3.72
N ARG A 107 0.02 19.00 -2.98
CA ARG A 107 -0.24 17.97 -1.97
C ARG A 107 -0.51 16.60 -2.57
N SER A 108 -1.03 16.51 -3.80
CA SER A 108 -1.25 15.21 -4.46
C SER A 108 0.07 14.57 -4.87
N ILE A 109 1.00 15.35 -5.41
CA ILE A 109 2.35 14.87 -5.73
C ILE A 109 3.09 14.47 -4.45
N THR A 110 3.04 15.32 -3.42
CA THR A 110 3.66 15.03 -2.12
C THR A 110 3.11 13.74 -1.51
N TYR A 111 1.79 13.57 -1.49
CA TYR A 111 1.17 12.35 -0.93
C TYR A 111 1.49 11.11 -1.76
N GLY A 112 1.52 11.23 -3.09
CA GLY A 112 1.92 10.15 -3.98
C GLY A 112 3.37 9.70 -3.73
N ALA A 113 4.28 10.65 -3.59
CA ALA A 113 5.68 10.38 -3.29
C ALA A 113 5.85 9.72 -1.91
N LEU A 114 5.23 10.28 -0.86
CA LEU A 114 5.31 9.74 0.49
C LEU A 114 4.70 8.32 0.58
N HIS A 115 3.54 8.11 -0.04
CA HIS A 115 2.91 6.79 -0.14
C HIS A 115 3.84 5.79 -0.84
N GLY A 116 4.43 6.16 -1.98
CA GLY A 116 5.38 5.32 -2.71
C GLY A 116 6.63 4.96 -1.90
N VAL A 117 7.22 5.94 -1.20
CA VAL A 117 8.39 5.71 -0.33
C VAL A 117 8.06 4.76 0.82
N LEU A 118 6.95 4.98 1.52
CA LEU A 118 6.55 4.11 2.64
C LEU A 118 6.30 2.67 2.19
N ASN A 119 5.64 2.47 1.05
CA ASN A 119 5.46 1.13 0.48
C ASN A 119 6.78 0.49 0.03
N THR A 120 7.73 1.28 -0.48
CA THR A 120 9.06 0.79 -0.84
C THR A 120 9.84 0.32 0.39
N VAL A 121 9.77 1.06 1.49
CA VAL A 121 10.36 0.65 2.77
C VAL A 121 9.71 -0.64 3.27
N ALA A 122 8.38 -0.74 3.23
CA ALA A 122 7.67 -1.95 3.60
C ALA A 122 8.12 -3.15 2.75
N PHE A 123 8.19 -2.98 1.42
CA PHE A 123 8.67 -4.02 0.51
C PHE A 123 10.11 -4.46 0.84
N ALA A 124 11.01 -3.52 1.13
CA ALA A 124 12.38 -3.83 1.52
C ALA A 124 12.47 -4.60 2.85
N VAL A 125 11.71 -4.17 3.87
CA VAL A 125 11.66 -4.85 5.17
C VAL A 125 11.11 -6.26 5.04
N SER A 126 10.06 -6.45 4.25
CA SER A 126 9.48 -7.78 4.02
C SER A 126 10.42 -8.69 3.22
N SER A 127 11.11 -8.14 2.22
CA SER A 127 12.13 -8.88 1.47
C SER A 127 13.26 -9.34 2.40
N TYR A 128 13.73 -8.46 3.30
CA TYR A 128 14.69 -8.81 4.33
C TYR A 128 14.16 -9.89 5.28
N ALA A 129 12.92 -9.77 5.76
CA ALA A 129 12.31 -10.76 6.65
C ALA A 129 12.23 -12.15 6.00
N ILE A 130 11.87 -12.23 4.72
CA ILE A 130 11.87 -13.48 3.95
C ILE A 130 13.29 -14.04 3.85
N TYR A 131 14.25 -13.21 3.41
CA TYR A 131 15.65 -13.61 3.25
C TYR A 131 16.30 -14.07 4.55
N ALA A 132 15.97 -13.44 5.69
CA ALA A 132 16.52 -13.81 6.98
C ALA A 132 15.97 -15.15 7.51
N ARG A 133 14.82 -15.62 7.00
CA ARG A 133 14.07 -16.74 7.60
C ARG A 133 13.90 -17.95 6.70
N TYR A 134 14.06 -17.84 5.37
CA TYR A 134 13.70 -18.93 4.44
C TYR A 134 14.45 -20.25 4.64
N ARG A 135 15.60 -20.23 5.35
CA ARG A 135 16.38 -21.44 5.72
C ARG A 135 16.27 -21.80 7.21
N ILE A 136 15.51 -21.05 7.99
CA ILE A 136 15.36 -21.26 9.43
C ILE A 136 14.18 -22.20 9.67
N PRO A 137 14.35 -23.31 10.41
CA PRO A 137 13.25 -24.19 10.77
C PRO A 137 12.10 -23.42 11.42
N GLY A 138 10.88 -23.62 10.91
CA GLY A 138 9.69 -22.93 11.40
C GLY A 138 9.60 -21.44 11.05
N PHE A 139 10.53 -20.91 10.23
CA PHE A 139 10.56 -19.51 9.78
C PHE A 139 10.54 -18.49 10.94
N VAL A 140 11.17 -18.85 12.05
CA VAL A 140 11.19 -18.04 13.28
C VAL A 140 11.80 -16.67 13.02
N PRO A 141 11.14 -15.56 13.41
CA PRO A 141 11.68 -14.23 13.23
C PRO A 141 12.87 -13.95 14.14
N GLY A 142 13.94 -13.40 13.57
CA GLY A 142 15.05 -12.85 14.33
C GLY A 142 14.70 -11.49 14.97
N ARG A 143 15.51 -11.04 15.94
CA ARG A 143 15.30 -9.75 16.64
C ARG A 143 15.22 -8.56 15.70
N ALA A 144 16.07 -8.52 14.67
CA ALA A 144 16.07 -7.45 13.68
C ALA A 144 14.76 -7.41 12.89
N SER A 145 14.26 -8.57 12.44
CA SER A 145 12.99 -8.63 11.73
C SER A 145 11.81 -8.23 12.63
N ILE A 146 11.78 -8.66 13.90
CA ILE A 146 10.75 -8.23 14.86
C ILE A 146 10.74 -6.70 15.02
N LEU A 147 11.92 -6.10 15.23
CA LEU A 147 12.04 -4.65 15.40
C LEU A 147 11.61 -3.89 14.14
N LEU A 148 12.13 -4.30 12.98
CA LEU A 148 11.79 -3.67 11.71
C LEU A 148 10.29 -3.81 11.41
N SER A 149 9.70 -4.98 11.63
CA SER A 149 8.26 -5.20 11.48
C SER A 149 7.43 -4.31 12.41
N GLY A 150 7.83 -4.21 13.69
CA GLY A 150 7.17 -3.33 14.65
C GLY A 150 7.23 -1.84 14.26
N LEU A 151 8.36 -1.38 13.72
CA LEU A 151 8.52 -0.01 13.24
C LEU A 151 7.83 0.25 11.90
N THR A 152 7.73 -0.77 11.04
CA THR A 152 7.15 -0.65 9.70
C THR A 152 5.62 -0.66 9.74
N LEU A 153 5.01 -1.35 10.70
CA LEU A 153 3.56 -1.43 10.87
C LEU A 153 2.85 -0.06 10.88
N PRO A 154 3.24 0.93 11.72
CA PRO A 154 2.65 2.27 11.66
C PRO A 154 2.92 2.97 10.33
N GLY A 155 4.07 2.72 9.70
CA GLY A 155 4.40 3.22 8.36
C GLY A 155 3.44 2.72 7.28
N VAL A 156 3.05 1.45 7.32
CA VAL A 156 2.03 0.89 6.42
C VAL A 156 0.66 1.51 6.66
N ALA A 157 0.26 1.70 7.93
CA ALA A 157 -1.00 2.35 8.25
C ALA A 157 -1.06 3.79 7.72
N LEU A 158 0.03 4.55 7.89
CA LEU A 158 0.17 5.90 7.33
C LEU A 158 0.14 5.86 5.79
N SER A 159 0.86 4.92 5.17
CA SER A 159 0.85 4.72 3.73
C SER A 159 -0.57 4.47 3.22
N ALA A 160 -1.33 3.60 3.87
CA ALA A 160 -2.71 3.29 3.51
C ALA A 160 -3.62 4.52 3.63
N ALA A 161 -3.46 5.33 4.69
CA ALA A 161 -4.20 6.58 4.85
C ALA A 161 -3.89 7.59 3.74
N LEU A 162 -2.61 7.76 3.36
CA LEU A 162 -2.19 8.61 2.24
C LEU A 162 -2.74 8.11 0.90
N GLY A 163 -2.74 6.80 0.68
CA GLY A 163 -3.36 6.17 -0.51
C GLY A 163 -4.86 6.43 -0.58
N GLY A 164 -5.57 6.30 0.54
CA GLY A 164 -6.99 6.64 0.65
C GLY A 164 -7.25 8.12 0.35
N GLU A 165 -6.45 9.03 0.89
CA GLU A 165 -6.56 10.47 0.60
C GLU A 165 -6.27 10.79 -0.87
N LEU A 166 -5.33 10.09 -1.52
CA LEU A 166 -5.07 10.23 -2.96
C LEU A 166 -6.30 9.85 -3.80
N VAL A 167 -6.96 8.74 -3.47
CA VAL A 167 -8.12 8.24 -4.24
C VAL A 167 -9.39 9.01 -3.89
N TYR A 168 -9.77 9.06 -2.62
CA TYR A 168 -11.07 9.59 -2.18
C TYR A 168 -11.05 11.11 -1.98
N GLY A 169 -10.00 11.65 -1.38
CA GLY A 169 -9.85 13.10 -1.19
C GLY A 169 -9.37 13.80 -2.47
N LYS A 170 -8.53 13.11 -3.26
CA LYS A 170 -7.83 13.70 -4.39
C LYS A 170 -8.21 13.15 -5.77
N GLY A 171 -9.03 12.12 -5.89
CA GLY A 171 -9.52 11.62 -7.19
C GLY A 171 -8.43 11.01 -8.08
N VAL A 172 -7.23 10.78 -7.54
CA VAL A 172 -6.14 10.10 -8.24
C VAL A 172 -6.58 8.64 -8.50
N GLY A 173 -6.33 8.14 -9.71
CA GLY A 173 -6.81 6.82 -10.14
C GLY A 173 -8.27 6.77 -10.59
N VAL A 174 -9.13 7.74 -10.21
CA VAL A 174 -10.52 7.85 -10.69
C VAL A 174 -10.60 8.70 -11.97
N GLN A 175 -9.85 9.80 -12.05
CA GLN A 175 -9.85 10.73 -13.20
C GLN A 175 -9.44 10.06 -14.52
N ARG A 176 -8.43 9.18 -14.51
CA ARG A 176 -7.94 8.50 -15.72
C ARG A 176 -9.02 7.64 -16.39
N MET A 177 -10.00 7.15 -15.64
CA MET A 177 -11.13 6.39 -16.20
C MET A 177 -12.20 7.27 -16.83
N GLY A 178 -12.40 8.49 -16.31
CA GLY A 178 -13.24 9.50 -16.96
C GLY A 178 -12.68 9.84 -18.33
N TYR A 179 -11.41 10.27 -18.37
CA TYR A 179 -10.70 10.56 -19.62
C TYR A 179 -10.64 9.36 -20.57
N GLY A 180 -10.41 8.13 -20.09
CA GLY A 180 -10.40 6.94 -20.93
C GLY A 180 -11.79 6.53 -21.47
N LEU A 181 -12.86 6.82 -20.72
CA LEU A 181 -14.23 6.67 -21.21
C LEU A 181 -14.55 7.72 -22.28
N ASP A 182 -14.08 8.96 -22.08
CA ASP A 182 -14.31 10.07 -23.00
C ASP A 182 -13.53 9.89 -24.31
N GLU A 183 -12.27 9.44 -24.25
CA GLU A 183 -11.49 9.04 -25.44
C GLU A 183 -12.15 7.87 -26.19
N LYS A 184 -12.66 6.87 -25.47
CA LYS A 184 -13.39 5.75 -26.10
C LYS A 184 -14.67 6.24 -26.80
N LYS A 185 -15.43 7.14 -26.18
CA LYS A 185 -16.63 7.72 -26.79
C LYS A 185 -16.26 8.56 -28.02
N ALA A 186 -15.24 9.40 -27.93
CA ALA A 186 -14.74 10.19 -29.04
C ALA A 186 -14.31 9.32 -30.23
N GLY A 187 -13.56 8.24 -29.97
CA GLY A 187 -13.15 7.30 -31.02
C GLY A 187 -14.31 6.52 -31.66
N ILE A 188 -15.35 6.20 -30.89
CA ILE A 188 -16.58 5.59 -31.43
C ILE A 188 -17.33 6.57 -32.35
N GLU A 189 -17.44 7.84 -31.96
CA GLU A 189 -18.09 8.86 -32.77
C GLU A 189 -17.30 9.19 -34.04
N GLU A 190 -15.96 9.23 -33.96
CA GLU A 190 -15.09 9.39 -35.13
C GLU A 190 -15.21 8.20 -36.10
N ALA A 191 -15.30 6.97 -35.59
CA ALA A 191 -15.50 5.78 -36.41
C ALA A 191 -16.87 5.75 -37.10
N LYS A 192 -17.93 6.25 -36.44
CA LYS A 192 -19.26 6.39 -37.05
C LYS A 192 -19.29 7.47 -38.12
N GLY A 193 -18.62 8.60 -37.90
CA GLY A 193 -18.55 9.69 -38.88
C GLY A 193 -17.71 9.35 -40.13
N LYS A 194 -16.84 8.34 -40.06
CA LYS A 194 -16.09 7.81 -41.21
C LYS A 194 -16.82 6.70 -41.98
N ALA A 195 -17.93 6.18 -41.44
CA ALA A 195 -18.72 5.10 -42.04
C ALA A 195 -20.00 5.59 -42.74
N SER A 196 -20.23 6.91 -42.76
CA SER A 196 -21.29 7.63 -43.51
C SER A 196 -20.72 8.29 -44.75
#